data_AF-A0A7X6SG54-F1
#
_entry.id   AF-A0A7X6SG54-F1
#
_cell.length_a   1.000
_cell.length_b   1.000
_cell.length_c   1.000
_cell.angle_alpha   90.00
_cell.angle_beta   90.00
_cell.angle_gamma   90.00
#
_symmetry.space_group_name_H-M   'P 1'
#
loop_
_entity.id
_entity.type
_entity.pdbx_description
1 polymer ?
#
loop_
_entity_poly.entity_id
_entity_poly.type
_entity_poly.pdbx_seq_one_letter_code
_entity_poly.pdbx_strand_id
1 'polypeptide(L)'
;VYIDPPYNQHPYGSNYFMLNLLTTYERPKDVSKVSGIPTDWHRSGYNVRKQALPLLDQLFTAIPARFLLVSFNSEGYVSTDQIKTALGKHGRVDEMIVKYNTYRASRNLRSRKIHVHEHLFLLDRNAR
;
A
#
# COMPACT_ATOMS: atom_id res chain seq x y z
N VAL A 1 -1.28 -15.71 -5.27
CA VAL A 1 -1.60 -14.31 -5.66
C VAL A 1 -0.51 -13.42 -5.12
N TYR A 2 -0.04 -12.46 -5.91
CA TYR A 2 0.89 -11.42 -5.46
C TYR A 2 0.10 -10.15 -5.09
N ILE A 3 0.43 -9.54 -3.96
CA ILE A 3 -0.27 -8.36 -3.42
C ILE A 3 0.78 -7.31 -3.07
N ASP A 4 0.67 -6.14 -3.67
CA ASP A 4 1.48 -4.95 -3.39
C ASP A 4 0.52 -3.79 -3.10
N PRO A 5 -0.03 -3.72 -1.87
CA PRO A 5 -1.10 -2.78 -1.56
C PRO A 5 -0.54 -1.39 -1.24
N PRO A 6 -1.37 -0.33 -1.35
CA PRO A 6 -0.96 1.00 -0.90
C PRO A 6 -0.54 0.97 0.58
N TYR A 7 0.64 1.51 0.86
CA TYR A 7 1.21 1.48 2.21
C TYR A 7 1.23 2.85 2.91
N ASN A 8 0.87 3.95 2.22
CA ASN A 8 0.96 5.31 2.80
C ASN A 8 -0.15 6.26 2.31
N GLN A 9 -0.08 7.55 2.65
CA GLN A 9 -1.07 8.57 2.24
C GLN A 9 -1.14 8.83 0.74
N HIS A 10 -0.13 8.48 -0.04
CA HIS A 10 0.01 8.89 -1.44
C HIS A 10 -0.92 8.04 -2.32
N PRO A 11 -2.15 8.50 -2.60
CA PRO A 11 -3.14 7.72 -3.30
C PRO A 11 -2.94 7.84 -4.80
N TYR A 12 -3.22 6.74 -5.52
CA TYR A 12 -3.17 6.76 -6.99
C TYR A 12 -4.05 7.86 -7.58
N GLY A 13 -5.30 7.97 -7.09
CA GLY A 13 -6.31 8.88 -7.65
C GLY A 13 -5.86 10.35 -7.69
N SER A 14 -5.14 10.82 -6.66
CA SER A 14 -4.63 12.20 -6.64
C SER A 14 -3.29 12.36 -7.35
N ASN A 15 -2.43 11.34 -7.36
CA ASN A 15 -1.09 11.43 -7.97
C ASN A 15 -1.13 11.28 -9.50
N TYR A 16 -2.12 10.54 -10.01
CA TYR A 16 -2.24 10.23 -11.44
C TYR A 16 -3.52 10.78 -12.05
N PHE A 17 -4.18 11.75 -11.39
CA PHE A 17 -5.44 12.32 -11.87
C PHE A 17 -5.35 12.85 -13.31
N MET A 18 -4.21 13.43 -13.71
CA MET A 18 -4.04 13.95 -15.07
C MET A 18 -4.13 12.85 -16.11
N LEU A 19 -3.52 11.68 -15.84
CA LEU A 19 -3.64 10.53 -16.74
C LEU A 19 -5.09 10.06 -16.82
N ASN A 20 -5.81 10.02 -15.68
CA ASN A 20 -7.23 9.67 -15.68
C ASN A 20 -8.06 10.66 -16.53
N LEU A 21 -7.81 11.96 -16.42
CA LEU A 21 -8.49 12.98 -17.23
C LEU A 21 -8.17 12.84 -18.73
N LEU A 22 -6.94 12.47 -19.10
CA LEU A 22 -6.59 12.22 -20.49
C LEU A 22 -7.31 10.98 -21.03
N THR A 23 -7.49 9.95 -20.21
CA THR A 23 -8.19 8.72 -20.62
C THR A 23 -9.69 8.91 -20.80
N THR A 24 -10.33 9.74 -19.97
CA THR A 24 -11.77 10.04 -20.12
C THR A 24 -12.01 11.19 -21.10
N TYR A 25 -11.01 12.06 -21.29
CA TYR A 25 -11.07 13.29 -22.06
C TYR A 25 -12.17 14.26 -21.60
N GLU A 26 -12.53 14.19 -20.31
CA GLU A 26 -13.54 15.02 -19.70
C GLU A 26 -12.90 16.12 -18.85
N ARG A 27 -13.37 17.36 -19.00
CA ARG A 27 -12.91 18.47 -18.17
C ARG A 27 -13.57 18.36 -16.78
N PRO A 28 -12.81 18.37 -15.68
CA PRO A 28 -13.38 18.33 -14.33
C PRO A 28 -14.19 19.59 -14.05
N LYS A 29 -15.34 19.42 -13.39
CA LYS A 29 -16.24 20.53 -13.02
C LYS A 29 -15.65 21.40 -11.92
N ASP A 30 -15.11 20.73 -10.90
CA ASP A 30 -14.52 21.35 -9.72
C ASP A 30 -13.12 20.82 -9.48
N VAL A 31 -12.19 21.71 -9.16
CA VAL A 31 -10.80 21.37 -8.86
C VAL A 31 -10.32 22.11 -7.61
N SER A 32 -9.37 21.50 -6.91
CA SER A 32 -8.64 22.15 -5.82
C SER A 32 -7.94 23.42 -6.33
N LYS A 33 -8.17 24.55 -5.66
CA LYS A 33 -7.49 25.83 -5.98
C LYS A 33 -5.97 25.78 -5.75
N VAL A 34 -5.50 24.87 -4.90
CA VAL A 34 -4.08 24.76 -4.53
C VAL A 34 -3.36 23.76 -5.43
N SER A 35 -3.95 22.59 -5.65
CA SER A 35 -3.29 21.48 -6.34
C SER A 35 -3.80 21.21 -7.76
N GLY A 36 -4.92 21.81 -8.17
CA GLY A 36 -5.54 21.56 -9.47
C GLY A 36 -6.18 20.17 -9.63
N ILE A 37 -6.16 19.35 -8.59
CA ILE A 37 -6.70 17.99 -8.59
C ILE A 37 -8.24 18.08 -8.57
N PRO A 38 -8.97 17.32 -9.41
CA PRO A 38 -10.43 17.18 -9.34
C PRO A 38 -10.88 16.88 -7.93
N THR A 39 -12.01 17.40 -7.46
CA THR A 39 -12.44 17.22 -6.06
C THR A 39 -13.06 15.84 -5.80
N ASP A 40 -13.53 15.18 -6.84
CA ASP A 40 -14.25 13.91 -6.88
C ASP A 40 -13.35 12.69 -7.15
N TRP A 41 -12.03 12.86 -7.08
CA TRP A 41 -11.07 11.77 -7.24
C TRP A 41 -11.28 10.62 -6.23
N HIS A 42 -11.02 9.38 -6.67
CA HIS A 42 -11.24 8.19 -5.86
C HIS A 42 -10.27 8.07 -4.68
N ARG A 43 -10.82 8.08 -3.47
CA ARG A 43 -10.10 7.88 -2.20
C ARG A 43 -10.19 6.42 -1.76
N SER A 44 -9.07 5.72 -1.80
CA SER A 44 -8.98 4.34 -1.30
C SER A 44 -8.82 4.31 0.22
N GLY A 45 -9.57 3.43 0.89
CA GLY A 45 -9.42 3.20 2.32
C GLY A 45 -8.06 2.61 2.71
N TYR A 46 -7.35 1.96 1.78
CA TYR A 46 -5.96 1.50 2.00
C TYR A 46 -4.99 2.67 2.23
N ASN A 47 -5.30 3.86 1.71
CA ASN A 47 -4.53 5.09 1.97
C ASN A 47 -4.99 5.83 3.24
N VAL A 48 -5.84 5.22 4.08
CA VAL A 48 -6.31 5.79 5.34
C VAL A 48 -5.79 4.94 6.49
N ARG A 49 -4.89 5.48 7.31
CA ARG A 49 -4.19 4.74 8.39
C ARG A 49 -5.12 3.86 9.25
N LYS A 50 -6.26 4.40 9.68
CA LYS A 50 -7.23 3.69 10.53
C LYS A 50 -8.03 2.59 9.81
N GLN A 51 -8.07 2.60 8.47
CA GLN A 51 -8.82 1.64 7.65
C GLN A 51 -7.91 0.61 6.97
N ALA A 52 -6.62 0.91 6.81
CA ALA A 52 -5.67 0.09 6.05
C ALA A 52 -5.58 -1.36 6.57
N LEU A 53 -5.36 -1.57 7.87
CA LEU A 53 -5.24 -2.93 8.44
C LEU A 53 -6.55 -3.74 8.32
N PRO A 54 -7.74 -3.22 8.71
CA PRO A 54 -9.01 -3.93 8.50
C PRO A 54 -9.25 -4.35 7.05
N LEU A 55 -8.95 -3.47 6.09
CA LEU A 55 -9.13 -3.77 4.66
C LEU A 55 -8.13 -4.80 4.14
N LEU A 56 -6.91 -4.85 4.68
CA LEU A 56 -5.94 -5.90 4.35
C LEU A 56 -6.37 -7.26 4.91
N ASP A 57 -6.85 -7.30 6.14
CA ASP A 57 -7.38 -8.53 6.77
C ASP A 57 -8.56 -9.10 5.98
N GLN A 58 -9.48 -8.22 5.56
CA GLN A 58 -10.59 -8.58 4.67
C GLN A 58 -10.09 -9.11 3.31
N LEU A 59 -9.10 -8.45 2.71
CA LEU A 59 -8.52 -8.88 1.43
C LEU A 59 -7.88 -10.26 1.54
N PHE A 60 -7.09 -10.50 2.59
CA PHE A 60 -6.49 -11.80 2.83
C PHE A 60 -7.57 -12.86 3.00
N THR A 61 -8.62 -12.61 3.78
CA THR A 61 -9.73 -13.54 3.95
C THR A 61 -10.46 -13.85 2.63
N ALA A 62 -10.72 -12.84 1.81
CA ALA A 62 -11.55 -12.96 0.61
C ALA A 62 -10.87 -13.68 -0.56
N ILE A 63 -9.53 -13.65 -0.65
CA ILE A 63 -8.81 -14.27 -1.76
C ILE A 63 -8.79 -15.81 -1.60
N PRO A 64 -9.36 -16.58 -2.54
CA PRO A 64 -9.39 -18.03 -2.49
C PRO A 64 -8.11 -18.62 -3.11
N ALA A 65 -6.95 -18.31 -2.53
CA ALA A 65 -5.66 -18.83 -2.99
C ALA A 65 -4.90 -19.51 -1.84
N ARG A 66 -4.22 -20.62 -2.17
CA ARG A 66 -3.33 -21.31 -1.21
C ARG A 66 -2.16 -20.42 -0.78
N PHE A 67 -1.51 -19.79 -1.76
CA PHE A 67 -0.35 -18.94 -1.53
C PHE A 67 -0.67 -17.47 -1.75
N LEU A 68 -0.39 -16.64 -0.74
CA LEU A 68 -0.34 -15.19 -0.87
C LEU A 68 1.10 -14.73 -0.69
N LEU A 69 1.62 -14.00 -1.67
CA LEU A 69 2.88 -13.29 -1.56
C LEU A 69 2.57 -11.81 -1.41
N VAL A 70 2.86 -11.24 -0.24
CA VAL A 70 2.56 -9.84 0.09
C VAL A 70 3.86 -9.06 0.18
N SER A 71 4.01 -8.04 -0.65
CA SER A 71 5.09 -7.05 -0.55
C SER A 71 4.64 -5.87 0.30
N PHE A 72 5.47 -5.42 1.23
CA PHE A 72 5.15 -4.28 2.08
C PHE A 72 6.40 -3.56 2.61
N ASN A 73 6.39 -2.24 2.49
CA ASN A 73 7.49 -1.39 2.97
C ASN A 73 7.39 -1.12 4.48
N SER A 74 8.54 -1.14 5.17
CA SER A 74 8.67 -0.88 6.62
C SER A 74 8.20 0.50 7.11
N GLU A 75 7.99 1.48 6.24
CA GLU A 75 7.50 2.83 6.57
C GLU A 75 5.98 3.00 6.31
N GLY A 76 5.27 1.89 6.07
CA GLY A 76 3.85 1.91 5.83
C GLY A 76 2.99 2.29 7.06
N TYR A 77 1.68 2.46 6.82
CA TYR A 77 0.70 2.74 7.87
C TYR A 77 0.45 1.59 8.81
N VAL A 78 0.56 0.37 8.30
CA VAL A 78 0.42 -0.89 9.04
C VAL A 78 1.83 -1.39 9.33
N SER A 79 2.12 -1.79 10.57
CA SER A 79 3.43 -2.35 10.87
C SER A 79 3.60 -3.73 10.24
N THR A 80 4.84 -4.12 9.97
CA THR A 80 5.17 -5.47 9.45
C THR A 80 4.69 -6.57 10.39
N ASP A 81 4.75 -6.35 11.70
CA ASP A 81 4.21 -7.27 12.71
C ASP A 81 2.69 -7.42 12.62
N GLN A 82 1.97 -6.34 12.34
CA GLN A 82 0.52 -6.38 12.13
C GLN A 82 0.17 -7.15 10.85
N ILE A 83 0.93 -6.94 9.76
CA ILE A 83 0.75 -7.71 8.50
C ILE A 83 0.99 -9.20 8.75
N LYS A 84 2.11 -9.55 9.39
CA LYS A 84 2.46 -10.93 9.72
C LYS A 84 1.42 -11.59 10.60
N THR A 85 0.93 -10.87 11.61
CA THR A 85 -0.14 -11.34 12.51
C THR A 85 -1.44 -11.58 11.75
N ALA A 86 -1.85 -10.66 10.86
CA ALA A 86 -3.05 -10.81 10.05
C ALA A 86 -2.96 -12.02 9.11
N LEU A 87 -1.85 -12.19 8.40
CA LEU A 87 -1.61 -13.35 7.54
C LEU A 87 -1.56 -14.66 8.33
N GLY A 88 -0.96 -14.65 9.53
CA GLY A 88 -0.82 -15.82 10.40
C GLY A 88 -2.14 -16.44 10.85
N LYS A 89 -3.25 -15.67 10.83
CA LYS A 89 -4.60 -16.21 11.07
C LYS A 89 -5.04 -17.25 10.03
N HIS A 90 -4.37 -17.29 8.88
CA HIS A 90 -4.78 -18.09 7.73
C HIS A 90 -3.80 -19.23 7.38
N GLY A 91 -2.68 -19.37 8.09
CA GLY A 91 -1.69 -20.42 7.81
C GLY A 91 -0.26 -20.03 8.21
N ARG A 92 0.73 -20.79 7.73
CA ARG A 92 2.14 -20.52 8.01
C ARG A 92 2.62 -19.34 7.19
N VAL A 93 3.33 -18.42 7.84
CA VAL A 93 3.90 -17.22 7.20
C VAL A 93 5.41 -17.25 7.29
N ASP A 94 6.05 -17.30 6.13
CA ASP A 94 7.48 -17.11 5.97
C ASP A 94 7.74 -15.64 5.56
N GLU A 95 8.85 -15.07 6.01
CA GLU A 95 9.17 -13.65 5.81
C GLU A 95 10.59 -13.50 5.27
N MET A 96 10.71 -12.76 4.17
CA MET A 96 12.00 -12.33 3.61
C MET A 96 12.11 -10.81 3.71
N ILE A 97 13.24 -10.33 4.22
CA ILE A 97 13.50 -8.90 4.41
C ILE A 97 14.63 -8.50 3.47
N VAL A 98 14.36 -7.50 2.63
CA VAL A 98 15.33 -6.96 1.69
C VAL A 98 15.59 -5.50 2.03
N LYS A 99 16.88 -5.15 2.19
CA LYS A 99 17.30 -3.80 2.51
C LYS A 99 17.46 -2.97 1.23
N TYR A 100 16.86 -1.79 1.21
CA TYR A 100 16.96 -0.83 0.11
C TYR A 100 17.42 0.54 0.60
N ASN A 101 17.97 1.34 -0.32
CA ASN A 101 18.22 2.75 -0.07
C ASN A 101 16.89 3.51 -0.05
N THR A 102 16.70 4.34 0.97
CA THR A 102 15.52 5.21 1.07
C THR A 102 15.48 6.16 -0.12
N TYR A 103 14.34 6.30 -0.77
CA TYR A 103 14.15 7.27 -1.85
C TYR A 103 14.31 8.71 -1.34
N ARG A 104 15.18 9.51 -2.00
CA ARG A 104 15.59 10.84 -1.52
C ARG A 104 15.23 12.01 -2.44
N ALA A 105 13.97 12.15 -2.84
CA ALA A 105 13.55 13.28 -3.68
C ALA A 105 13.08 14.54 -2.91
N SER A 106 13.10 14.52 -1.58
CA SER A 106 12.67 15.65 -0.73
C SER A 106 13.85 16.33 -0.04
N ARG A 107 13.75 17.66 0.18
CA ARG A 107 14.81 18.46 0.83
C ARG A 107 14.91 18.22 2.35
N ASN A 108 13.88 17.64 2.97
CA ASN A 108 13.80 17.40 4.43
C ASN A 108 14.03 15.93 4.78
N LEU A 109 15.25 15.44 4.56
CA LEU A 109 15.61 14.02 4.79
C LEU A 109 16.75 13.82 5.78
N ARG A 110 17.26 14.89 6.41
CA ARG A 110 18.41 14.81 7.33
C ARG A 110 18.21 13.82 8.49
N SER A 111 16.98 13.69 8.99
CA SER A 111 16.63 12.78 10.09
C SER A 111 16.07 11.42 9.63
N ARG A 112 15.86 11.20 8.33
CA ARG A 112 15.32 9.94 7.82
C ARG A 112 16.44 8.91 7.69
N LYS A 113 16.15 7.66 8.07
CA LYS A 113 17.08 6.55 7.89
C LYS A 113 17.51 6.46 6.42
N ILE A 114 18.78 6.14 6.19
CA ILE A 114 19.37 6.00 4.84
C ILE A 114 18.83 4.76 4.13
N HIS A 115 18.37 3.78 4.90
CA HIS A 115 17.83 2.54 4.39
C HIS A 115 16.42 2.29 4.92
N VAL A 116 15.64 1.63 4.09
CA VAL A 116 14.34 1.04 4.40
C VAL A 116 14.42 -0.46 4.17
N HIS A 117 13.48 -1.18 4.75
CA HIS A 117 13.31 -2.60 4.47
C HIS A 117 12.01 -2.82 3.70
N GLU A 118 12.11 -3.62 2.65
CA GLU A 118 10.97 -4.24 1.99
C GLU A 118 10.78 -5.63 2.56
N HIS A 119 9.55 -5.95 2.92
CA HIS A 119 9.19 -7.25 3.46
C HIS A 119 8.37 -8.00 2.42
N LEU A 120 8.73 -9.26 2.20
CA LEU A 120 7.97 -10.20 1.40
C LEU A 120 7.47 -11.31 2.32
N PHE A 121 6.16 -11.33 2.55
CA PHE A 121 5.49 -12.34 3.35
C PHE A 121 4.90 -13.40 2.43
N LEU A 122 5.33 -14.64 2.60
CA LEU A 122 4.74 -15.80 1.94
C LEU A 122 3.82 -16.53 2.92
N LEU A 123 2.53 -16.42 2.70
CA LEU A 123 1.52 -17.24 3.39
C LEU A 123 1.31 -18.55 2.62
N ASP A 124 1.46 -19.70 3.28
CA ASP A 124 0.96 -21.00 2.83
C ASP A 124 -0.19 -21.45 3.74
N ARG A 125 -1.41 -21.48 3.20
CA ARG A 125 -2.61 -21.91 3.94
C ARG A 125 -2.71 -23.42 4.18
N ASN A 126 -1.96 -24.20 3.41
CA ASN A 126 -1.98 -25.67 3.49
C ASN A 126 -0.69 -26.25 4.07
N ALA A 127 0.15 -25.40 4.64
CA ALA A 127 1.28 -25.84 5.44
C ALA A 127 0.77 -26.71 6.60
N ARG A 128 1.20 -27.97 6.62
CA ARG A 128 1.05 -28.85 7.77
C ARG A 128 2.01 -28.46 8.89
#